data_AF-A0A849MF79-F1
#
_entry.id   AF-A0A849MF79-F1
#
_cell.length_a   1.000
_cell.length_b   1.000
_cell.length_c   1.000
_cell.angle_alpha   90.00
_cell.angle_beta   90.00
_cell.angle_gamma   90.00
#
_symmetry.space_group_name_H-M   'P 1'
#
loop_
_entity.id
_entity.type
_entity.pdbx_description
1 polymer ?
#
loop_
_entity_poly.entity_id
_entity_poly.type
_entity_poly.pdbx_seq_one_letter_code
_entity_poly.pdbx_strand_id
1 'polypeptide(L)'
;MKDPYLLHMFNPTKNVSPFDVNMAYEAEFDGVIPYSEVALDDIHTLTQDTIFSRGKKGVKRTGIFIGGREFGLAIDMLNRAKIAMVPPFEVSVFADPSGAITTAAALMACIEVQLKKKTGASLDGQRIDIIGGTGPVGVCAGILASNCGAKVYLTSRRGKKVATEYASEYNSRFGVEMFGEDSSTDDKVMEFLPQTNIVIGAAKAGIQVLSSKQLDKASNLQIAADVNAVPPLGIEGVDVHDMGVELESTPQKALGLGALAVGDIKYKVHFKMFEMMKNTDEPLYLDHEKAFDVAREFAAAV
;
A
#
# COMPACT_ATOMS: atom_id res chain seq x y z
N MET A 1 -31.52 -16.73 -16.82
CA MET A 1 -30.87 -16.65 -15.50
C MET A 1 -30.39 -15.22 -15.31
N LYS A 2 -30.45 -14.65 -14.10
CA LYS A 2 -29.73 -13.40 -13.82
C LYS A 2 -28.23 -13.71 -13.94
N ASP A 3 -27.44 -12.84 -14.56
CA ASP A 3 -25.99 -12.97 -14.69
C ASP A 3 -25.30 -12.02 -13.68
N PRO A 4 -25.26 -12.36 -12.37
CA PRO A 4 -24.77 -11.47 -11.34
C PRO A 4 -23.25 -11.24 -11.43
N TYR A 5 -22.79 -10.09 -10.95
CA TYR A 5 -21.40 -9.81 -10.63
C TYR A 5 -21.04 -10.45 -9.28
N LEU A 6 -20.15 -11.44 -9.29
CA LEU A 6 -19.71 -12.15 -8.09
C LEU A 6 -18.25 -11.85 -7.78
N LEU A 7 -17.93 -11.66 -6.50
CA LEU A 7 -16.56 -11.49 -6.03
C LEU A 7 -16.24 -12.57 -5.01
N HIS A 8 -15.26 -13.43 -5.31
CA HIS A 8 -14.72 -14.40 -4.37
C HIS A 8 -13.57 -13.77 -3.59
N MET A 9 -13.71 -13.64 -2.27
CA MET A 9 -12.68 -13.08 -1.41
C MET A 9 -11.86 -14.20 -0.77
N PHE A 10 -10.64 -14.41 -1.25
CA PHE A 10 -9.69 -15.36 -0.68
C PHE A 10 -8.83 -14.64 0.36
N ASN A 11 -8.96 -15.06 1.62
CA ASN A 11 -8.30 -14.40 2.73
C ASN A 11 -7.53 -15.44 3.57
N PRO A 12 -6.21 -15.27 3.76
CA PRO A 12 -5.41 -16.24 4.51
C PRO A 12 -5.62 -16.16 6.03
N THR A 13 -6.42 -15.21 6.51
CA THR A 13 -6.69 -15.05 7.95
C THR A 13 -8.10 -15.52 8.32
N LYS A 14 -8.34 -15.64 9.62
CA LYS A 14 -9.62 -16.09 10.19
C LYS A 14 -10.84 -15.26 9.73
N ASN A 15 -10.65 -13.96 9.51
CA ASN A 15 -11.73 -13.05 9.20
C ASN A 15 -11.45 -12.31 7.89
N VAL A 16 -12.43 -12.27 7.00
CA VAL A 16 -12.43 -11.34 5.86
C VAL A 16 -12.72 -9.93 6.39
N SER A 17 -12.01 -8.93 5.86
CA SER A 17 -12.14 -7.54 6.27
C SER A 17 -13.54 -6.99 5.96
N PRO A 18 -14.27 -6.45 6.94
CA PRO A 18 -15.53 -5.75 6.67
C PRO A 18 -15.35 -4.53 5.76
N PHE A 19 -14.18 -3.88 5.78
CA PHE A 19 -13.87 -2.77 4.88
C PHE A 19 -13.91 -3.22 3.42
N ASP A 20 -13.27 -4.35 3.11
CA ASP A 20 -13.17 -4.86 1.73
C ASP A 20 -14.56 -5.31 1.24
N VAL A 21 -15.33 -5.98 2.11
CA VAL A 21 -16.71 -6.40 1.80
C VAL A 21 -17.61 -5.20 1.51
N ASN A 22 -17.57 -4.17 2.36
CA ASN A 22 -18.36 -2.96 2.14
C ASN A 22 -17.96 -2.29 0.82
N MET A 23 -16.65 -2.17 0.54
CA MET A 23 -16.18 -1.57 -0.71
C MET A 23 -16.62 -2.32 -1.96
N ALA A 24 -16.68 -3.66 -1.91
CA ALA A 24 -17.19 -4.45 -3.00
C ALA A 24 -18.70 -4.21 -3.24
N TYR A 25 -19.50 -4.04 -2.19
CA TYR A 25 -20.92 -3.70 -2.35
C TYR A 25 -21.12 -2.27 -2.87
N GLU A 26 -20.32 -1.31 -2.41
CA GLU A 26 -20.32 0.06 -2.97
C GLU A 26 -19.96 0.03 -4.46
N ALA A 27 -19.04 -0.84 -4.89
CA ALA A 27 -18.71 -1.07 -6.31
C ALA A 27 -19.77 -1.91 -7.06
N GLU A 28 -20.94 -2.14 -6.45
CA GLU A 28 -22.10 -2.85 -6.99
C GLU A 28 -21.78 -4.28 -7.46
N PHE A 29 -21.02 -5.05 -6.67
CA PHE A 29 -21.04 -6.50 -6.80
C PHE A 29 -22.37 -7.05 -6.25
N ASP A 30 -23.03 -7.93 -7.01
CA ASP A 30 -24.30 -8.55 -6.62
C ASP A 30 -24.12 -9.59 -5.49
N GLY A 31 -22.93 -10.18 -5.38
CA GLY A 31 -22.60 -11.13 -4.33
C GLY A 31 -21.11 -11.14 -4.00
N VAL A 32 -20.80 -11.06 -2.71
CA VAL A 32 -19.43 -11.14 -2.17
C VAL A 32 -19.33 -12.41 -1.34
N ILE A 33 -18.51 -13.36 -1.77
CA ILE A 33 -18.39 -14.70 -1.18
C ILE A 33 -17.06 -14.79 -0.40
N PRO A 34 -17.10 -14.79 0.94
CA PRO A 34 -15.90 -14.82 1.75
C PRO A 34 -15.36 -16.25 1.95
N TYR A 35 -14.05 -16.40 1.82
CA TYR A 35 -13.30 -17.59 2.19
C TYR A 35 -12.21 -17.18 3.17
N SER A 36 -12.26 -17.73 4.37
CA SER A 36 -11.26 -17.51 5.42
C SER A 36 -10.24 -18.65 5.44
N GLU A 37 -9.07 -18.38 6.01
CA GLU A 37 -8.01 -19.37 6.22
C GLU A 37 -7.56 -20.07 4.93
N VAL A 38 -7.67 -19.38 3.79
CA VAL A 38 -7.22 -19.89 2.48
C VAL A 38 -5.69 -19.92 2.44
N ALA A 39 -5.10 -21.12 2.31
CA ALA A 39 -3.65 -21.26 2.17
C ALA A 39 -3.19 -20.97 0.73
N LEU A 40 -1.91 -20.68 0.56
CA LEU A 40 -1.31 -20.46 -0.77
C LEU A 40 -1.54 -21.64 -1.72
N ASP A 41 -1.49 -22.87 -1.21
CA ASP A 41 -1.68 -24.09 -2.01
C ASP A 41 -3.14 -24.33 -2.42
N ASP A 42 -4.12 -23.74 -1.72
CA ASP A 42 -5.53 -23.84 -2.07
C ASP A 42 -5.89 -22.96 -3.28
N ILE A 43 -5.12 -21.90 -3.53
CA ILE A 43 -5.46 -20.86 -4.51
C ILE A 43 -5.62 -21.41 -5.91
N HIS A 44 -4.80 -22.38 -6.31
CA HIS A 44 -4.89 -22.94 -7.65
C HIS A 44 -6.24 -23.61 -7.89
N THR A 45 -6.63 -24.51 -7.00
CA THR A 45 -7.89 -25.27 -7.09
C THR A 45 -9.10 -24.34 -6.97
N LEU A 46 -9.10 -23.44 -5.99
CA LEU A 46 -10.21 -22.48 -5.80
C LEU A 46 -10.38 -21.54 -7.00
N THR A 47 -9.28 -21.13 -7.63
CA THR A 47 -9.33 -20.34 -8.87
C THR A 47 -9.92 -21.15 -10.01
N GLN A 48 -9.53 -22.41 -10.19
CA GLN A 48 -10.10 -23.28 -11.23
C GLN A 48 -11.61 -23.50 -11.04
N ASP A 49 -12.06 -23.75 -9.81
CA ASP A 49 -13.49 -23.88 -9.49
C ASP A 49 -14.25 -22.57 -9.80
N THR A 50 -13.60 -21.43 -9.59
CA THR A 50 -14.17 -20.10 -9.90
C THR A 50 -14.33 -19.90 -11.41
N ILE A 51 -13.34 -20.24 -12.23
CA ILE A 51 -13.37 -20.00 -13.69
C ILE A 51 -14.24 -20.99 -14.47
N PHE A 52 -14.37 -22.24 -14.02
CA PHE A 52 -15.14 -23.27 -14.74
C PHE A 52 -16.64 -23.32 -14.39
N SER A 53 -17.07 -22.61 -13.34
CA SER A 53 -18.45 -22.71 -12.83
C SER A 53 -19.49 -21.86 -13.57
N ARG A 54 -19.09 -20.88 -14.41
CA ARG A 54 -20.04 -19.87 -14.96
C ARG A 54 -19.96 -19.62 -16.48
N GLY A 55 -19.14 -20.37 -17.20
CA GLY A 55 -18.96 -20.22 -18.66
C GLY A 55 -18.43 -18.86 -19.10
N LYS A 56 -18.24 -18.66 -20.41
CA LYS A 56 -17.55 -17.46 -20.97
C LYS A 56 -18.19 -16.12 -20.59
N LYS A 57 -19.52 -16.05 -20.51
CA LYS A 57 -20.24 -14.81 -20.11
C LYS A 57 -20.11 -14.56 -18.62
N GLY A 58 -20.14 -15.62 -17.81
CA GLY A 58 -20.11 -15.52 -16.36
C GLY A 58 -18.74 -15.15 -15.82
N VAL A 59 -17.64 -15.62 -16.43
CA VAL A 59 -16.28 -15.25 -16.00
C VAL A 59 -16.00 -13.75 -16.13
N LYS A 60 -16.54 -13.07 -17.14
CA LYS A 60 -16.51 -11.59 -17.25
C LYS A 60 -17.24 -10.85 -16.13
N ARG A 61 -18.03 -11.58 -15.33
CA ARG A 61 -18.83 -11.08 -14.21
C ARG A 61 -18.45 -11.79 -12.91
N THR A 62 -17.23 -12.30 -12.86
CA THR A 62 -16.66 -12.91 -11.67
C THR A 62 -15.28 -12.29 -11.44
N GLY A 63 -14.98 -11.96 -10.20
CA GLY A 63 -13.67 -11.51 -9.76
C GLY A 63 -13.17 -12.33 -8.59
N ILE A 64 -11.85 -12.28 -8.37
CA ILE A 64 -11.20 -12.76 -7.15
C ILE A 64 -10.57 -11.56 -6.46
N PHE A 65 -10.80 -11.42 -5.16
CA PHE A 65 -10.08 -10.48 -4.31
C PHE A 65 -9.23 -11.23 -3.28
N ILE A 66 -7.99 -10.82 -3.10
CA ILE A 66 -7.03 -11.42 -2.18
C ILE A 66 -6.77 -10.45 -1.05
N GLY A 67 -7.28 -10.82 0.13
CA GLY A 67 -7.11 -10.06 1.37
C GLY A 67 -5.87 -10.46 2.15
N GLY A 68 -5.94 -10.35 3.48
CA GLY A 68 -4.90 -10.78 4.40
C GLY A 68 -4.15 -9.65 5.09
N ARG A 69 -2.94 -9.96 5.57
CA ARG A 69 -2.10 -9.05 6.39
C ARG A 69 -0.67 -8.93 5.92
N GLU A 70 -0.27 -9.76 4.97
CA GLU A 70 1.12 -9.89 4.52
C GLU A 70 1.19 -9.57 3.03
N PHE A 71 2.01 -8.57 2.69
CA PHE A 71 2.17 -8.11 1.32
C PHE A 71 2.70 -9.21 0.40
N GLY A 72 3.83 -9.84 0.77
CA GLY A 72 4.44 -10.91 -0.01
C GLY A 72 3.49 -12.08 -0.28
N LEU A 73 2.80 -12.58 0.75
CA LEU A 73 1.85 -13.68 0.59
C LEU A 73 0.69 -13.31 -0.34
N ALA A 74 0.13 -12.10 -0.24
CA ALA A 74 -0.96 -11.68 -1.11
C ALA A 74 -0.52 -11.62 -2.59
N ILE A 75 0.69 -11.16 -2.87
CA ILE A 75 1.28 -11.16 -4.23
C ILE A 75 1.51 -12.60 -4.71
N ASP A 76 2.00 -13.51 -3.86
CA ASP A 76 2.19 -14.92 -4.21
C ASP A 76 0.85 -15.60 -4.54
N MET A 77 -0.20 -15.31 -3.77
CA MET A 77 -1.56 -15.79 -4.03
C MET A 77 -2.11 -15.21 -5.34
N LEU A 78 -1.88 -13.93 -5.64
CA LEU A 78 -2.30 -13.32 -6.91
C LEU A 78 -1.62 -14.01 -8.11
N ASN A 79 -0.31 -14.21 -8.02
CA ASN A 79 0.46 -14.90 -9.05
C ASN A 79 0.01 -16.35 -9.23
N ARG A 80 -0.28 -17.06 -8.13
CA ARG A 80 -0.81 -18.43 -8.19
C ARG A 80 -2.18 -18.48 -8.85
N ALA A 81 -3.07 -17.53 -8.55
CA ALA A 81 -4.36 -17.43 -9.21
C ALA A 81 -4.21 -17.16 -10.71
N LYS A 82 -3.32 -16.24 -11.10
CA LYS A 82 -3.00 -15.96 -12.50
C LYS A 82 -2.51 -17.20 -13.27
N ILE A 83 -1.65 -18.02 -12.65
CA ILE A 83 -1.15 -19.27 -13.25
C ILE A 83 -2.27 -20.32 -13.41
N ALA A 84 -3.30 -20.29 -12.55
CA ALA A 84 -4.39 -21.25 -12.58
C ALA A 84 -5.43 -21.01 -13.69
N MET A 85 -5.32 -19.89 -14.41
CA MET A 85 -6.25 -19.48 -15.47
C MET A 85 -6.12 -20.39 -16.71
N VAL A 86 -7.24 -20.62 -17.41
CA VAL A 86 -7.29 -21.45 -18.61
C VAL A 86 -8.10 -20.74 -19.69
N PRO A 87 -7.47 -20.07 -20.68
CA PRO A 87 -8.20 -19.35 -21.71
C PRO A 87 -9.24 -20.23 -22.44
N PRO A 88 -10.47 -19.73 -22.70
CA PRO A 88 -10.96 -18.37 -22.44
C PRO A 88 -11.68 -18.21 -21.08
N PHE A 89 -11.42 -19.08 -20.10
CA PHE A 89 -12.00 -19.05 -18.76
C PHE A 89 -11.04 -18.36 -17.80
N GLU A 90 -11.20 -17.05 -17.69
CA GLU A 90 -10.30 -16.20 -16.91
C GLU A 90 -11.11 -15.13 -16.20
N VAL A 91 -10.68 -14.77 -15.00
CA VAL A 91 -11.33 -13.75 -14.16
C VAL A 91 -10.30 -12.72 -13.72
N SER A 92 -10.75 -11.50 -13.46
CA SER A 92 -9.89 -10.48 -12.86
C SER A 92 -9.55 -10.84 -11.41
N VAL A 93 -8.34 -10.52 -10.97
CA VAL A 93 -7.82 -10.75 -9.62
C VAL A 93 -7.27 -9.44 -9.06
N PHE A 94 -7.62 -9.09 -7.83
CA PHE A 94 -7.12 -7.90 -7.13
C PHE A 94 -6.58 -8.29 -5.76
N ALA A 95 -5.32 -7.93 -5.44
CA ALA A 95 -4.75 -8.11 -4.10
C ALA A 95 -4.65 -6.78 -3.35
N ASP A 96 -5.13 -6.75 -2.11
CA ASP A 96 -4.95 -5.60 -1.21
C ASP A 96 -5.02 -6.01 0.27
N PRO A 97 -3.96 -6.64 0.82
CA PRO A 97 -3.99 -7.19 2.17
C PRO A 97 -4.17 -6.09 3.22
N SER A 98 -5.38 -6.03 3.81
CA SER A 98 -5.79 -5.00 4.78
C SER A 98 -5.60 -3.57 4.27
N GLY A 99 -5.78 -3.35 2.97
CA GLY A 99 -5.63 -2.02 2.38
C GLY A 99 -4.18 -1.58 2.16
N ALA A 100 -3.19 -2.46 2.37
CA ALA A 100 -1.79 -2.05 2.38
C ALA A 100 -1.28 -1.56 1.02
N ILE A 101 -1.73 -2.20 -0.07
CA ILE A 101 -1.34 -1.85 -1.43
C ILE A 101 -1.94 -0.50 -1.80
N THR A 102 -3.26 -0.35 -1.61
CA THR A 102 -3.94 0.89 -1.98
C THR A 102 -3.52 2.07 -1.11
N THR A 103 -3.19 1.83 0.17
CA THR A 103 -2.62 2.86 1.06
C THR A 103 -1.23 3.29 0.60
N ALA A 104 -0.33 2.34 0.33
CA ALA A 104 1.02 2.65 -0.14
C ALA A 104 1.01 3.41 -1.49
N ALA A 105 0.15 2.98 -2.42
CA ALA A 105 -0.06 3.64 -3.69
C ALA A 105 -0.54 5.10 -3.52
N ALA A 106 -1.61 5.30 -2.74
CA ALA A 106 -2.14 6.64 -2.46
C ALA A 106 -1.10 7.54 -1.77
N LEU A 107 -0.41 7.00 -0.76
CA LEU A 107 0.64 7.69 -0.02
C LEU A 107 1.75 8.18 -0.93
N MET A 108 2.34 7.28 -1.72
CA MET A 108 3.45 7.64 -2.61
C MET A 108 3.04 8.61 -3.71
N ALA A 109 1.81 8.51 -4.23
CA ALA A 109 1.29 9.43 -5.23
C ALA A 109 1.10 10.84 -4.64
N CYS A 110 0.59 10.95 -3.41
CA CYS A 110 0.47 12.23 -2.72
C CYS A 110 1.84 12.84 -2.41
N ILE A 111 2.81 12.02 -1.96
CA ILE A 111 4.19 12.46 -1.73
C ILE A 111 4.82 12.99 -3.03
N GLU A 112 4.66 12.29 -4.16
CA GLU A 112 5.19 12.72 -5.45
C GLU A 112 4.67 14.10 -5.85
N VAL A 113 3.36 14.32 -5.69
CA VAL A 113 2.71 15.60 -6.00
C VAL A 113 3.18 16.72 -5.06
N GLN A 114 3.15 16.50 -3.74
CA GLN A 114 3.54 17.54 -2.79
C GLN A 114 5.05 17.85 -2.84
N LEU A 115 5.90 16.85 -3.06
CA LEU A 115 7.34 17.06 -3.25
C LEU A 115 7.60 17.95 -4.47
N LYS A 116 6.94 17.65 -5.60
CA LYS A 116 7.06 18.43 -6.83
C LYS A 116 6.57 19.86 -6.64
N LYS A 117 5.47 20.07 -5.91
CA LYS A 117 4.99 21.41 -5.56
C LYS A 117 5.98 22.19 -4.69
N LYS A 118 6.57 21.54 -3.68
CA LYS A 118 7.49 22.20 -2.74
C LYS A 118 8.85 22.51 -3.38
N THR A 119 9.41 21.58 -4.13
CA THR A 119 10.83 21.64 -4.55
C THR A 119 11.04 21.62 -6.07
N GLY A 120 10.01 21.29 -6.85
CA GLY A 120 10.13 21.00 -8.28
C GLY A 120 10.76 19.65 -8.61
N ALA A 121 11.22 18.89 -7.62
CA ALA A 121 11.89 17.60 -7.81
C ALA A 121 10.90 16.42 -7.91
N SER A 122 11.38 15.33 -8.52
CA SER A 122 10.77 14.00 -8.47
C SER A 122 11.29 13.19 -7.28
N LEU A 123 10.75 11.97 -7.10
CA LEU A 123 11.25 10.99 -6.12
C LEU A 123 12.67 10.48 -6.43
N ASP A 124 13.08 10.55 -7.70
CA ASP A 124 14.42 10.12 -8.13
C ASP A 124 15.53 10.79 -7.30
N GLY A 125 16.44 9.96 -6.77
CA GLY A 125 17.55 10.36 -5.93
C GLY A 125 17.20 10.81 -4.50
N GLN A 126 15.92 10.98 -4.16
CA GLN A 126 15.49 11.39 -2.82
C GLN A 126 15.73 10.28 -1.80
N ARG A 127 16.23 10.64 -0.62
CA ARG A 127 16.30 9.73 0.52
C ARG A 127 14.94 9.63 1.20
N ILE A 128 14.39 8.41 1.27
CA ILE A 128 13.14 8.11 1.96
C ILE A 128 13.39 7.16 3.12
N ASP A 129 13.07 7.58 4.33
CA ASP A 129 13.15 6.75 5.53
C ASP A 129 11.74 6.36 6.00
N ILE A 130 11.46 5.05 6.04
CA ILE A 130 10.13 4.51 6.37
C ILE A 130 10.18 3.89 7.76
N ILE A 131 9.69 4.63 8.76
CA ILE A 131 9.67 4.20 10.15
C ILE A 131 8.50 3.24 10.40
N GLY A 132 8.80 2.03 10.85
CA GLY A 132 7.84 0.91 10.81
C GLY A 132 7.78 0.25 9.42
N GLY A 133 8.81 0.43 8.60
CA GLY A 133 8.88 0.00 7.21
C GLY A 133 8.77 -1.51 6.97
N THR A 134 8.94 -2.35 8.00
CA THR A 134 8.78 -3.81 7.88
C THR A 134 7.32 -4.27 7.87
N GLY A 135 6.35 -3.36 8.00
CA GLY A 135 4.92 -3.66 7.82
C GLY A 135 4.51 -3.70 6.34
N PRO A 136 3.30 -4.19 6.01
CA PRO A 136 2.87 -4.38 4.63
C PRO A 136 2.76 -3.05 3.85
N VAL A 137 2.28 -1.97 4.48
CA VAL A 137 2.24 -0.62 3.88
C VAL A 137 3.67 -0.12 3.62
N GLY A 138 4.55 -0.25 4.60
CA GLY A 138 5.93 0.24 4.51
C GLY A 138 6.75 -0.46 3.43
N VAL A 139 6.64 -1.79 3.35
CA VAL A 139 7.28 -2.59 2.30
C VAL A 139 6.77 -2.19 0.92
N CYS A 140 5.44 -2.12 0.74
CA CYS A 140 4.85 -1.75 -0.55
C CYS A 140 5.24 -0.32 -0.95
N ALA A 141 5.21 0.64 -0.04
CA ALA A 141 5.62 2.01 -0.30
C ALA A 141 7.11 2.09 -0.67
N GLY A 142 7.96 1.30 0.00
CA GLY A 142 9.38 1.20 -0.31
C GLY A 142 9.65 0.66 -1.72
N ILE A 143 8.94 -0.38 -2.15
CA ILE A 143 9.05 -0.93 -3.51
C ILE A 143 8.64 0.14 -4.54
N LEU A 144 7.48 0.78 -4.36
CA LEU A 144 6.99 1.83 -5.26
C LEU A 144 7.97 3.01 -5.34
N ALA A 145 8.52 3.45 -4.20
CA ALA A 145 9.51 4.51 -4.14
C ALA A 145 10.82 4.14 -4.84
N SER A 146 11.33 2.92 -4.63
CA SER A 146 12.56 2.44 -5.25
C SER A 146 12.41 2.33 -6.78
N ASN A 147 11.25 1.86 -7.27
CA ASN A 147 10.91 1.88 -8.69
C ASN A 147 10.88 3.29 -9.30
N CYS A 148 10.68 4.33 -8.48
CA CYS A 148 10.76 5.73 -8.90
C CYS A 148 12.17 6.35 -8.77
N GLY A 149 13.20 5.54 -8.49
CA GLY A 149 14.60 5.98 -8.35
C GLY A 149 14.96 6.52 -6.96
N ALA A 150 14.08 6.41 -5.97
CA ALA A 150 14.36 6.89 -4.62
C ALA A 150 15.37 5.98 -3.89
N LYS A 151 16.16 6.57 -2.98
CA LYS A 151 17.04 5.85 -2.05
C LYS A 151 16.26 5.49 -0.80
N VAL A 152 15.72 4.27 -0.75
CA VAL A 152 14.76 3.84 0.27
C VAL A 152 15.44 3.13 1.43
N TYR A 153 15.08 3.51 2.65
CA TYR A 153 15.51 2.89 3.89
C TYR A 153 14.28 2.43 4.68
N LEU A 154 14.10 1.12 4.78
CA LEU A 154 13.14 0.53 5.72
C LEU A 154 13.78 0.57 7.11
N THR A 155 13.06 1.04 8.13
CA THR A 155 13.57 1.01 9.51
C THR A 155 12.81 0.03 10.37
N SER A 156 13.48 -0.49 11.41
CA SER A 156 12.85 -1.36 12.39
C SER A 156 13.21 -1.01 13.83
N ARG A 157 12.21 -1.00 14.71
CA ARG A 157 12.42 -0.95 16.17
C ARG A 157 13.13 -2.19 16.72
N ARG A 158 13.19 -3.28 15.93
CA ARG A 158 13.90 -4.53 16.28
C ARG A 158 15.38 -4.49 15.87
N GLY A 159 15.87 -3.34 15.41
CA GLY A 159 17.24 -3.11 15.02
C GLY A 159 17.49 -3.28 13.51
N LYS A 160 18.62 -2.75 13.06
CA LYS A 160 19.01 -2.71 11.65
C LYS A 160 18.99 -4.06 10.94
N LYS A 161 19.42 -5.14 11.62
CA LYS A 161 19.48 -6.49 11.04
C LYS A 161 18.12 -6.93 10.49
N VAL A 162 17.05 -6.77 11.26
CA VAL A 162 15.69 -7.14 10.85
C VAL A 162 15.24 -6.30 9.66
N ALA A 163 15.53 -5.00 9.69
CA ALA A 163 15.19 -4.12 8.57
C ALA A 163 15.92 -4.53 7.27
N THR A 164 17.21 -4.87 7.37
CA THR A 164 18.02 -5.31 6.23
C THR A 164 17.54 -6.65 5.67
N GLU A 165 17.12 -7.59 6.53
CA GLU A 165 16.54 -8.88 6.09
C GLU A 165 15.29 -8.64 5.24
N TYR A 166 14.36 -7.79 5.72
CA TYR A 166 13.17 -7.42 4.95
C TYR A 166 13.52 -6.72 3.64
N ALA A 167 14.40 -5.71 3.67
CA ALA A 167 14.84 -5.04 2.45
C ALA A 167 15.44 -6.02 1.44
N SER A 168 16.31 -6.93 1.88
CA SER A 168 16.96 -7.92 1.01
C SER A 168 15.97 -8.90 0.39
N GLU A 169 15.00 -9.38 1.16
CA GLU A 169 13.94 -10.27 0.65
C GLU A 169 13.19 -9.60 -0.50
N TYR A 170 12.69 -8.38 -0.28
CA TYR A 170 11.86 -7.69 -1.27
C TYR A 170 12.68 -7.12 -2.44
N ASN A 171 13.95 -6.76 -2.24
CA ASN A 171 14.87 -6.45 -3.34
C ASN A 171 14.99 -7.65 -4.29
N SER A 172 15.21 -8.86 -3.76
CA SER A 172 15.32 -10.07 -4.57
C SER A 172 14.03 -10.42 -5.30
N ARG A 173 12.87 -10.15 -4.71
CA ARG A 173 11.55 -10.51 -5.28
C ARG A 173 11.08 -9.53 -6.35
N PHE A 174 11.38 -8.25 -6.20
CA PHE A 174 10.82 -7.18 -7.04
C PHE A 174 11.86 -6.47 -7.91
N GLY A 175 13.15 -6.84 -7.82
CA GLY A 175 14.21 -6.21 -8.62
C GLY A 175 14.48 -4.76 -8.24
N VAL A 176 14.25 -4.41 -6.96
CA VAL A 176 14.41 -3.06 -6.40
C VAL A 176 15.66 -2.94 -5.52
N GLU A 177 16.00 -1.72 -5.13
CA GLU A 177 17.12 -1.44 -4.22
C GLU A 177 16.63 -0.63 -3.01
N MET A 178 16.41 -1.35 -1.91
CA MET A 178 16.10 -0.82 -0.58
C MET A 178 17.17 -1.23 0.43
N PHE A 179 17.31 -0.45 1.50
CA PHE A 179 18.27 -0.68 2.58
C PHE A 179 17.58 -0.79 3.94
N GLY A 180 18.24 -1.40 4.91
CA GLY A 180 17.78 -1.44 6.31
C GLY A 180 18.42 -0.35 7.16
N GLU A 181 17.63 0.26 8.05
CA GLU A 181 18.11 1.12 9.14
C GLU A 181 17.55 0.72 10.52
N ASP A 182 18.25 1.13 11.57
CA ASP A 182 17.84 1.01 12.95
C ASP A 182 16.91 2.15 13.37
N SER A 183 15.78 1.81 14.00
CA SER A 183 14.94 2.80 14.69
C SER A 183 14.52 2.27 16.06
N SER A 184 15.40 1.50 16.71
CA SER A 184 15.17 0.90 18.04
C SER A 184 15.14 1.92 19.17
N THR A 185 15.86 3.03 19.02
CA THR A 185 15.92 4.14 19.98
C THR A 185 15.80 5.48 19.27
N ASP A 186 15.49 6.52 20.02
CA ASP A 186 15.45 7.89 19.51
C ASP A 186 16.82 8.30 18.94
N ASP A 187 17.91 7.96 19.63
CA ASP A 187 19.28 8.24 19.15
C ASP A 187 19.54 7.63 17.76
N LYS A 188 19.04 6.41 17.50
CA LYS A 188 19.16 5.77 16.19
C LYS A 188 18.37 6.50 15.11
N VAL A 189 17.15 6.94 15.42
CA VAL A 189 16.39 7.79 14.50
C VAL A 189 17.16 9.07 14.15
N MET A 190 17.84 9.66 15.13
CA MET A 190 18.63 10.88 14.95
C MET A 190 19.89 10.69 14.11
N GLU A 191 20.40 9.46 13.93
CA GLU A 191 21.56 9.18 13.07
C GLU A 191 21.23 9.42 11.58
N PHE A 192 19.99 9.16 11.16
CA PHE A 192 19.57 9.31 9.75
C PHE A 192 18.67 10.52 9.48
N LEU A 193 17.84 10.93 10.45
CA LEU A 193 16.81 11.97 10.23
C LEU A 193 17.32 13.30 9.64
N PRO A 194 18.52 13.82 10.00
CA PRO A 194 19.05 15.04 9.38
C PRO A 194 19.31 14.91 7.88
N GLN A 195 19.50 13.69 7.37
CA GLN A 195 19.79 13.39 5.97
C GLN A 195 18.52 13.07 5.16
N THR A 196 17.42 12.79 5.83
CA THR A 196 16.15 12.37 5.25
C THR A 196 15.50 13.50 4.45
N ASN A 197 15.09 13.22 3.20
CA ASN A 197 14.28 14.15 2.42
C ASN A 197 12.79 13.92 2.64
N ILE A 198 12.39 12.65 2.78
CA ILE A 198 11.00 12.24 2.99
C ILE A 198 10.97 11.23 4.12
N VAL A 199 10.14 11.46 5.13
CA VAL A 199 9.92 10.49 6.21
C VAL A 199 8.49 9.97 6.17
N ILE A 200 8.34 8.65 6.32
CA ILE A 200 7.04 7.99 6.35
C ILE A 200 6.87 7.27 7.70
N GLY A 201 5.83 7.63 8.45
CA GLY A 201 5.37 6.92 9.62
C GLY A 201 4.41 5.80 9.22
N ALA A 202 4.88 4.56 9.21
CA ALA A 202 4.13 3.34 8.88
C ALA A 202 4.03 2.36 10.06
N ALA A 203 4.17 2.86 11.28
CA ALA A 203 4.07 2.06 12.50
C ALA A 203 2.62 1.62 12.79
N LYS A 204 2.47 0.77 13.81
CA LYS A 204 1.14 0.34 14.28
C LYS A 204 0.36 1.54 14.80
N ALA A 205 -0.97 1.44 14.72
CA ALA A 205 -1.90 2.42 15.24
C ALA A 205 -1.60 2.82 16.70
N GLY A 206 -1.68 4.11 17.00
CA GLY A 206 -1.48 4.65 18.36
C GLY A 206 -0.02 4.68 18.82
N ILE A 207 0.95 4.62 17.90
CA ILE A 207 2.38 4.70 18.22
C ILE A 207 2.97 5.94 17.56
N GLN A 208 3.41 6.90 18.37
CA GLN A 208 4.23 8.02 17.92
C GLN A 208 5.66 7.54 17.60
N VAL A 209 6.12 7.84 16.40
CA VAL A 209 7.46 7.50 15.89
C VAL A 209 8.39 8.69 15.79
N LEU A 210 7.87 9.91 15.69
CA LEU A 210 8.65 11.15 15.66
C LEU A 210 8.02 12.21 16.54
N SER A 211 8.85 12.83 17.38
CA SER A 211 8.48 13.99 18.19
C SER A 211 8.87 15.31 17.52
N SER A 212 8.25 16.40 17.95
CA SER A 212 8.62 17.76 17.50
C SER A 212 10.10 18.08 17.76
N LYS A 213 10.70 17.55 18.83
CA LYS A 213 12.12 17.74 19.15
C LYS A 213 13.06 17.04 18.15
N GLN A 214 12.64 15.89 17.62
CA GLN A 214 13.40 15.17 16.59
C GLN A 214 13.24 15.88 15.24
N LEU A 215 12.01 16.30 14.92
CA LEU A 215 11.70 17.05 13.70
C LEU A 215 12.50 18.36 13.56
N ASP A 216 12.80 19.04 14.68
CA ASP A 216 13.68 20.23 14.71
C ASP A 216 15.10 19.95 14.21
N LYS A 217 15.54 18.68 14.18
CA LYS A 217 16.86 18.28 13.66
C LYS A 217 16.80 17.69 12.25
N ALA A 218 15.62 17.63 11.63
CA ALA A 218 15.43 17.07 10.30
C ALA A 218 15.84 18.08 9.22
N SER A 219 17.13 18.38 9.14
CA SER A 219 17.70 19.50 8.38
C SER A 219 17.36 19.47 6.88
N ASN A 220 17.14 18.30 6.29
CA ASN A 220 16.86 18.14 4.86
C ASN A 220 15.40 17.80 4.55
N LEU A 221 14.55 17.69 5.56
CA LEU A 221 13.20 17.16 5.42
C LEU A 221 12.31 18.08 4.60
N GLN A 222 11.71 17.50 3.56
CA GLN A 222 10.80 18.18 2.64
C GLN A 222 9.36 17.74 2.85
N ILE A 223 9.14 16.44 3.15
CA ILE A 223 7.82 15.84 3.32
C ILE A 223 7.84 14.91 4.54
N ALA A 224 6.81 15.00 5.39
CA ALA A 224 6.55 14.04 6.46
C ALA A 224 5.14 13.48 6.31
N ALA A 225 5.02 12.17 6.12
CA ALA A 225 3.75 11.52 5.87
C ALA A 225 3.45 10.46 6.92
N ASP A 226 2.24 10.48 7.47
CA ASP A 226 1.81 9.58 8.52
C ASP A 226 0.56 8.81 8.08
N VAL A 227 0.59 7.48 8.17
CA VAL A 227 -0.58 6.63 7.89
C VAL A 227 -1.32 6.20 9.17
N ASN A 228 -0.89 6.68 10.34
CA ASN A 228 -1.57 6.44 11.61
C ASN A 228 -2.69 7.46 11.84
N ALA A 229 -3.95 7.01 11.80
CA ALA A 229 -5.12 7.83 12.14
C ALA A 229 -5.53 7.74 13.63
N VAL A 230 -4.82 6.95 14.44
CA VAL A 230 -5.18 6.65 15.83
C VAL A 230 -4.23 7.38 16.79
N PRO A 231 -4.75 8.22 17.71
CA PRO A 231 -3.91 8.91 18.69
C PRO A 231 -3.17 7.98 19.66
N PRO A 232 -1.95 8.33 20.10
CA PRO A 232 -1.14 9.44 19.56
C PRO A 232 -0.75 9.16 18.10
N LEU A 233 -0.76 10.21 17.28
CA LEU A 233 -0.39 10.13 15.87
C LEU A 233 1.09 9.73 15.74
N GLY A 234 1.45 9.17 14.59
CA GLY A 234 2.81 8.71 14.29
C GLY A 234 3.82 9.84 14.26
N ILE A 235 3.52 10.92 13.56
CA ILE A 235 4.41 12.07 13.43
C ILE A 235 3.77 13.26 14.13
N GLU A 236 4.41 13.74 15.20
CA GLU A 236 3.92 14.88 15.95
C GLU A 236 3.85 16.14 15.07
N GLY A 237 2.70 16.82 15.10
CA GLY A 237 2.44 18.02 14.31
C GLY A 237 1.83 17.78 12.93
N VAL A 238 1.78 16.53 12.44
CA VAL A 238 1.00 16.16 11.24
C VAL A 238 -0.43 15.85 11.67
N ASP A 239 -1.40 16.68 11.28
CA ASP A 239 -2.82 16.41 11.50
C ASP A 239 -3.33 15.33 10.53
N VAL A 240 -4.34 14.57 10.93
CA VAL A 240 -4.91 13.49 10.11
C VAL A 240 -5.47 13.97 8.76
N HIS A 241 -5.86 15.25 8.65
CA HIS A 241 -6.38 15.86 7.42
C HIS A 241 -5.34 16.66 6.63
N ASP A 242 -4.08 16.71 7.07
CA ASP A 242 -3.06 17.48 6.37
C ASP A 242 -2.79 16.92 4.97
N MET A 243 -2.73 17.81 3.99
CA MET A 243 -2.36 17.49 2.61
C MET A 243 -1.52 18.64 2.04
N GLY A 244 -0.24 18.67 2.44
CA GLY A 244 0.66 19.75 2.02
C GLY A 244 0.72 20.91 3.01
N VAL A 245 0.48 20.68 4.31
CA VAL A 245 0.53 21.72 5.36
C VAL A 245 1.93 21.86 5.94
N GLU A 246 2.44 23.07 6.11
CA GLU A 246 3.79 23.28 6.65
C GLU A 246 3.93 22.85 8.12
N LEU A 247 4.96 22.07 8.42
CA LEU A 247 5.34 21.66 9.77
C LEU A 247 6.32 22.65 10.38
N GLU A 248 5.81 23.54 11.24
CA GLU A 248 6.60 24.56 11.94
C GLU A 248 7.72 23.99 12.82
N SER A 249 7.60 22.74 13.25
CA SER A 249 8.62 22.03 14.03
C SER A 249 9.85 21.63 13.22
N THR A 250 9.87 21.85 11.90
CA THR A 250 10.98 21.44 11.02
C THR A 250 11.75 22.66 10.47
N PRO A 251 13.09 22.58 10.33
CA PRO A 251 13.90 23.72 9.86
C PRO A 251 13.53 24.27 8.47
N GLN A 252 13.06 23.39 7.57
CA GLN A 252 12.69 23.75 6.19
C GLN A 252 11.17 23.78 5.95
N LYS A 253 10.38 23.80 7.02
CA LYS A 253 8.90 23.78 6.94
C LYS A 253 8.41 22.66 6.02
N ALA A 254 8.85 21.43 6.29
CA ALA A 254 8.44 20.23 5.56
C ALA A 254 6.90 20.16 5.48
N LEU A 255 6.36 19.59 4.41
CA LEU A 255 4.91 19.45 4.29
C LEU A 255 4.42 18.16 4.95
N GLY A 256 3.40 18.28 5.79
CA GLY A 256 2.67 17.20 6.44
C GLY A 256 1.64 16.57 5.51
N LEU A 257 1.54 15.24 5.59
CA LEU A 257 0.54 14.41 4.92
C LEU A 257 -0.10 13.47 5.94
N GLY A 258 -1.37 13.71 6.24
CA GLY A 258 -2.14 13.01 7.25
C GLY A 258 -2.84 11.74 6.75
N ALA A 259 -3.11 10.84 7.69
CA ALA A 259 -3.63 9.51 7.41
C ALA A 259 -5.03 9.51 6.76
N LEU A 260 -5.92 10.45 7.13
CA LEU A 260 -7.26 10.54 6.54
C LEU A 260 -7.23 11.21 5.17
N ALA A 261 -6.39 12.23 4.98
CA ALA A 261 -6.22 12.85 3.66
C ALA A 261 -5.65 11.87 2.62
N VAL A 262 -4.65 11.07 3.00
CA VAL A 262 -4.15 9.95 2.18
C VAL A 262 -5.23 8.85 2.06
N GLY A 263 -5.96 8.59 3.13
CA GLY A 263 -7.06 7.62 3.21
C GLY A 263 -8.19 7.90 2.20
N ASP A 264 -8.51 9.16 1.95
CA ASP A 264 -9.51 9.57 0.96
C ASP A 264 -9.10 9.19 -0.47
N ILE A 265 -7.81 9.34 -0.80
CA ILE A 265 -7.26 8.89 -2.08
C ILE A 265 -7.23 7.36 -2.14
N LYS A 266 -6.79 6.70 -1.07
CA LYS A 266 -6.79 5.23 -0.94
C LYS A 266 -8.18 4.65 -1.19
N TYR A 267 -9.22 5.25 -0.62
CA TYR A 267 -10.60 4.83 -0.80
C TYR A 267 -10.99 4.86 -2.28
N LYS A 268 -10.71 5.97 -2.98
CA LYS A 268 -10.98 6.12 -4.42
C LYS A 268 -10.22 5.09 -5.26
N VAL A 269 -8.95 4.83 -4.94
CA VAL A 269 -8.13 3.83 -5.63
C VAL A 269 -8.74 2.43 -5.47
N HIS A 270 -9.04 2.01 -4.23
CA HIS A 270 -9.59 0.69 -3.95
C HIS A 270 -10.94 0.48 -4.66
N PHE A 271 -11.83 1.48 -4.58
CA PHE A 271 -13.10 1.47 -5.28
C PHE A 271 -12.90 1.37 -6.81
N LYS A 272 -12.02 2.21 -7.38
CA LYS A 272 -11.74 2.21 -8.81
C LYS A 272 -11.20 0.87 -9.30
N MET A 273 -10.35 0.20 -8.52
CA MET A 273 -9.81 -1.12 -8.87
C MET A 273 -10.93 -2.16 -8.96
N PHE A 274 -11.91 -2.13 -8.06
CA PHE A 274 -13.11 -2.98 -8.18
C PHE A 274 -13.96 -2.64 -9.41
N GLU A 275 -14.16 -1.37 -9.72
CA GLU A 275 -14.87 -0.97 -10.94
C GLU A 275 -14.16 -1.46 -12.21
N MET A 276 -12.83 -1.37 -12.25
CA MET A 276 -12.03 -1.83 -13.39
C MET A 276 -12.25 -3.33 -13.66
N MET A 277 -12.35 -4.16 -12.60
CA MET A 277 -12.62 -5.59 -12.75
C MET A 277 -13.98 -5.86 -13.42
N LYS A 278 -14.97 -4.98 -13.24
CA LYS A 278 -16.31 -5.09 -13.83
C LYS A 278 -16.40 -4.51 -15.24
N ASN A 279 -15.57 -3.50 -15.53
CA ASN A 279 -15.61 -2.68 -16.74
C ASN A 279 -14.46 -3.01 -17.71
N THR A 280 -14.13 -4.30 -17.82
CA THR A 280 -13.06 -4.81 -18.69
C THR A 280 -13.57 -5.97 -19.55
N ASP A 281 -13.02 -6.09 -20.75
CA ASP A 281 -13.27 -7.23 -21.63
C ASP A 281 -12.28 -8.39 -21.42
N GLU A 282 -11.12 -8.08 -20.85
CA GLU A 282 -10.01 -9.00 -20.57
C GLU A 282 -9.74 -9.07 -19.06
N PRO A 283 -9.25 -10.21 -18.53
CA PRO A 283 -8.95 -10.34 -17.10
C PRO A 283 -7.85 -9.36 -16.68
N LEU A 284 -8.07 -8.66 -15.57
CA LEU A 284 -7.08 -7.76 -14.97
C LEU A 284 -6.45 -8.41 -13.74
N TYR A 285 -5.13 -8.36 -13.64
CA TYR A 285 -4.38 -8.78 -12.45
C TYR A 285 -3.85 -7.52 -11.77
N LEU A 286 -4.63 -7.05 -10.80
CA LEU A 286 -4.47 -5.76 -10.16
C LEU A 286 -3.63 -5.90 -8.89
N ASP A 287 -2.43 -5.33 -8.91
CA ASP A 287 -1.48 -5.35 -7.81
C ASP A 287 -1.00 -3.91 -7.48
N HIS A 288 0.11 -3.82 -6.75
CA HIS A 288 0.73 -2.56 -6.33
C HIS A 288 1.12 -1.61 -7.46
N GLU A 289 1.59 -2.10 -8.61
CA GLU A 289 1.96 -1.22 -9.73
C GLU A 289 0.71 -0.56 -10.31
N LYS A 290 -0.33 -1.37 -10.55
CA LYS A 290 -1.59 -0.84 -11.09
C LYS A 290 -2.31 0.07 -10.10
N ALA A 291 -2.28 -0.25 -8.80
CA ALA A 291 -2.80 0.62 -7.76
C ALA A 291 -2.11 1.99 -7.76
N PHE A 292 -0.79 2.01 -7.98
CA PHE A 292 -0.02 3.25 -8.01
C PHE A 292 -0.30 4.11 -9.24
N ASP A 293 -0.47 3.51 -10.42
CA ASP A 293 -0.94 4.22 -11.62
C ASP A 293 -2.27 4.93 -11.35
N VAL A 294 -3.25 4.20 -10.81
CA VAL A 294 -4.58 4.74 -10.48
C VAL A 294 -4.49 5.81 -9.39
N ALA A 295 -3.61 5.63 -8.40
CA ALA A 295 -3.40 6.61 -7.34
C ALA A 295 -2.86 7.95 -7.88
N ARG A 296 -1.97 7.92 -8.87
CA ARG A 296 -1.47 9.15 -9.52
C ARG A 296 -2.58 9.93 -10.21
N GLU A 297 -3.56 9.26 -10.81
CA GLU A 297 -4.72 9.94 -11.42
C GLU A 297 -5.52 10.74 -10.39
N PHE A 298 -5.79 10.14 -9.22
CA PHE A 298 -6.53 10.82 -8.14
C PHE A 298 -5.70 11.87 -7.41
N ALA A 299 -4.41 11.60 -7.20
CA ALA A 299 -3.51 12.51 -6.48
C ALA A 299 -3.17 13.77 -7.30
N ALA A 300 -3.29 13.75 -8.63
CA ALA A 300 -3.03 14.92 -9.47
C ALA A 300 -3.90 16.15 -9.11
N ALA A 301 -5.03 15.94 -8.42
CA ALA A 301 -5.95 16.98 -7.99
C ALA A 301 -5.69 17.53 -6.57
N VAL A 302 -4.77 16.92 -5.80
CA VAL A 302 -4.41 17.37 -4.43
C VAL A 302 -3.13 18.19 -4.43
#